data_AF-A0A948UID4-F1
#
_entry.id   AF-A0A948UID4-F1
#
_cell.length_a   1.000
_cell.length_b   1.000
_cell.length_c   1.000
_cell.angle_alpha   90.00
_cell.angle_beta   90.00
_cell.angle_gamma   90.00
#
_symmetry.space_group_name_H-M   'P 1'
#
loop_
_entity.id
_entity.type
_entity.pdbx_description
1 polymer ?
#
loop_
_entity_poly.entity_id
_entity_poly.type
_entity_poly.pdbx_seq_one_letter_code
_entity_poly.pdbx_strand_id
1 'polypeptide(L)' 'MDTVLTKKLLTLKEACDWASSFLGRNISESNISYLMQYGKIKKYGENGGTQINVFDLKNYYQSFSGKREIEWKKSLAMI' A
#
# COMPACT_ATOMS: atom_id res chain seq x y z
N MET A 1 -11.30 25.84 2.92
CA MET A 1 -10.27 25.40 1.97
C MET A 1 -10.37 23.89 1.89
N ASP A 2 -11.13 23.40 0.90
CA ASP A 2 -11.26 21.98 0.66
C ASP A 2 -9.88 21.39 0.39
N THR A 3 -9.36 20.63 1.35
CA THR A 3 -8.14 19.84 1.18
C THR A 3 -8.44 18.77 0.15
N VAL A 4 -8.29 19.14 -1.12
CA VAL A 4 -8.14 18.19 -2.21
C VAL A 4 -6.93 17.35 -1.84
N LEU A 5 -7.17 16.18 -1.25
CA LEU A 5 -6.18 15.12 -1.13
C LEU A 5 -5.75 14.81 -2.56
N THR A 6 -4.73 15.53 -3.04
CA THR A 6 -4.17 15.34 -4.36
C THR A 6 -3.86 13.87 -4.48
N LYS A 7 -4.58 13.17 -5.37
CA LYS A 7 -4.33 11.76 -5.67
C LYS A 7 -2.90 11.67 -6.18
N LYS A 8 -1.96 11.36 -5.28
CA LYS A 8 -0.57 11.20 -5.65
C LYS A 8 -0.46 9.86 -6.35
N LEU A 9 -0.22 9.93 -7.65
CA LEU A 9 0.06 8.79 -8.51
C LEU A 9 1.57 8.58 -8.53
N LEU A 10 2.00 7.37 -8.19
CA LEU A 10 3.40 6.97 -8.13
C LEU A 10 3.71 5.95 -9.21
N THR A 11 4.92 6.02 -9.76
CA THR A 11 5.49 4.89 -10.51
C THR A 11 5.71 3.68 -9.60
N LEU A 12 5.98 2.51 -10.18
CA LEU A 12 6.28 1.29 -9.43
C LEU A 12 7.42 1.50 -8.41
N LYS A 13 8.49 2.15 -8.85
CA LYS A 13 9.66 2.45 -8.02
C LYS A 13 9.33 3.40 -6.88
N GLU A 14 8.64 4.49 -7.16
CA GLU A 14 8.23 5.44 -6.11
C GLU A 14 7.25 4.81 -5.12
N ALA A 15 6.37 3.91 -5.57
CA ALA A 15 5.46 3.18 -4.69
C ALA A 15 6.22 2.21 -3.77
N CYS A 16 7.26 1.55 -4.29
CA CYS A 16 8.19 0.72 -3.53
C CYS A 16 8.92 1.54 -2.45
N ASP A 17 9.49 2.67 -2.81
CA ASP A 17 10.20 3.56 -1.88
C ASP A 17 9.26 4.13 -0.81
N TRP A 18 8.08 4.59 -1.24
CA TRP A 18 7.06 5.10 -0.33
C TRP A 18 6.57 4.02 0.65
N ALA A 19 6.29 2.80 0.17
CA ALA A 19 5.83 1.70 1.01
C ALA A 19 6.91 1.29 2.02
N SER A 20 8.17 1.29 1.59
CA SER A 20 9.30 0.94 2.44
C SER A 20 9.47 1.94 3.59
N SER A 21 9.38 3.24 3.26
CA SER A 21 9.40 4.32 4.26
C SER A 21 8.19 4.25 5.19
N PHE A 22 6.98 4.02 4.65
CA PHE A 22 5.74 3.95 5.42
C PHE A 22 5.72 2.78 6.42
N LEU A 23 6.32 1.64 6.06
CA LEU A 23 6.33 0.43 6.89
C LEU A 23 7.60 0.26 7.74
N GLY A 24 8.62 1.10 7.53
CA GLY A 24 9.93 0.97 8.20
C GLY A 24 10.68 -0.32 7.83
N ARG A 25 10.40 -0.92 6.67
CA ARG A 25 11.06 -2.14 6.17
C ARG A 25 11.13 -2.15 4.65
N ASN A 26 12.10 -2.87 4.08
CA ASN A 26 12.24 -2.96 2.63
C ASN A 26 11.02 -3.66 1.97
N ILE A 27 10.40 -2.99 1.00
CA ILE A 27 9.35 -3.51 0.14
C ILE A 27 9.88 -3.50 -1.29
N SER A 28 9.94 -4.65 -1.95
CA SER A 28 10.42 -4.73 -3.33
C SER A 28 9.34 -4.35 -4.36
N GLU A 29 9.77 -3.97 -5.55
CA GLU A 29 8.87 -3.78 -6.70
C GLU A 29 8.02 -5.02 -7.01
N SER A 30 8.56 -6.22 -6.80
CA SER A 30 7.81 -7.48 -6.95
C SER A 30 6.63 -7.58 -5.99
N ASN A 31 6.76 -7.09 -4.74
CA ASN A 31 5.64 -7.05 -3.81
C ASN A 31 4.54 -6.12 -4.32
N ILE A 32 4.91 -4.93 -4.79
CA ILE A 32 3.92 -3.97 -5.33
C ILE A 32 3.26 -4.53 -6.60
N SER A 33 4.05 -5.18 -7.46
CA SER A 33 3.55 -5.84 -8.68
C SER A 33 2.57 -6.97 -8.36
N TYR A 34 2.84 -7.75 -7.32
CA TYR A 34 1.93 -8.76 -6.81
C TYR A 34 0.59 -8.14 -6.36
N LEU A 35 0.63 -7.04 -5.61
CA LEU A 35 -0.59 -6.34 -5.19
C LEU A 35 -1.44 -5.88 -6.38
N MET A 36 -0.78 -5.37 -7.42
CA MET A 36 -1.48 -4.96 -8.64
C MET A 36 -2.06 -6.15 -9.41
N GLN A 37 -1.27 -7.21 -9.61
CA GLN A 37 -1.66 -8.39 -10.39
C GLN A 37 -2.92 -9.05 -9.84
N TYR A 38 -3.04 -9.12 -8.51
CA TYR A 38 -4.19 -9.70 -7.83
C TYR A 38 -5.29 -8.68 -7.48
N GLY A 39 -5.24 -7.48 -8.06
CA GLY A 39 -6.28 -6.45 -7.90
C GLY A 39 -6.42 -5.92 -6.47
N LYS A 40 -5.39 -6.05 -5.63
CA LYS A 40 -5.38 -5.55 -4.25
C LYS A 40 -5.23 -4.03 -4.20
N ILE A 41 -4.61 -3.45 -5.23
CA ILE A 41 -4.46 -2.01 -5.42
C ILE A 41 -4.78 -1.67 -6.88
N LYS A 42 -5.34 -0.49 -7.12
CA LYS A 42 -5.72 -0.07 -8.48
C LYS A 42 -4.50 0.43 -9.25
N LYS A 43 -4.41 0.00 -10.50
CA LYS A 43 -3.52 0.59 -11.49
C LYS A 43 -4.22 1.75 -12.19
N TYR A 44 -3.49 2.84 -12.41
CA TYR A 44 -3.91 4.01 -13.15
C TYR A 44 -2.95 4.23 -14.31
N GLY A 45 -3.46 4.58 -15.49
CA GLY A 45 -2.67 4.86 -16.69
C GLY A 45 -3.09 4.05 -17.92
N GLU A 46 -3.04 4.72 -19.08
CA GLU A 46 -3.16 4.13 -20.41
C GLU A 46 -1.80 4.23 -21.12
N ASN A 47 -1.51 3.32 -22.07
CA ASN A 47 -0.27 3.32 -22.87
C ASN A 47 1.05 3.22 -22.07
N GLY A 48 1.23 2.14 -21.31
CA GLY A 48 2.55 1.71 -20.80
C GLY A 48 3.03 2.37 -19.49
N GLY A 49 2.48 3.52 -19.11
CA GLY A 49 2.76 4.15 -17.83
C GLY A 49 1.89 3.59 -16.70
N THR A 50 2.38 2.59 -15.96
CA THR A 50 1.69 2.11 -14.75
C THR A 50 1.90 3.10 -13.62
N GLN A 51 0.81 3.67 -13.13
CA GLN A 51 0.78 4.51 -11.94
C GLN A 51 -0.07 3.89 -10.84
N ILE A 52 0.31 4.16 -9.60
CA ILE A 52 -0.24 3.56 -8.39
C ILE A 52 -0.70 4.68 -7.47
N ASN A 53 -1.94 4.58 -6.99
CA ASN A 53 -2.47 5.57 -6.07
C ASN A 53 -1.95 5.30 -4.64
N VAL A 54 -1.29 6.29 -4.05
CA VAL A 54 -0.77 6.23 -2.67
C VAL A 54 -1.86 5.87 -1.66
N PHE A 55 -3.08 6.37 -1.84
CA PHE A 55 -4.19 6.09 -0.93
C PHE A 55 -4.58 4.62 -0.95
N ASP A 56 -4.59 3.99 -2.12
CA ASP A 56 -4.89 2.55 -2.23
C ASP A 56 -3.79 1.72 -1.58
N LEU A 57 -2.53 2.11 -1.77
CA LEU A 57 -1.37 1.47 -1.12
C LEU A 57 -1.45 1.58 0.41
N LYS A 58 -1.73 2.78 0.90
CA LYS A 58 -1.89 3.07 2.33
C LYS A 58 -3.04 2.25 2.92
N ASN A 59 -4.21 2.27 2.27
CA ASN A 59 -5.39 1.53 2.70
C ASN A 59 -5.13 0.02 2.75
N TYR A 60 -4.46 -0.52 1.73
CA TYR A 60 -4.07 -1.93 1.69
C TYR A 60 -3.23 -2.29 2.92
N TYR A 61 -2.13 -1.57 3.15
CA TYR A 61 -1.24 -1.87 4.27
C TYR A 61 -1.85 -1.59 5.64
N GLN A 62 -2.66 -0.54 5.80
CA GLN A 62 -3.37 -0.27 7.05
C GLN A 62 -4.44 -1.32 7.35
N SER A 63 -5.18 -1.80 6.34
CA SER A 63 -6.14 -2.89 6.50
C SER A 63 -5.48 -4.21 6.94
N PHE A 64 -4.21 -4.39 6.55
CA PHE A 64 -3.41 -5.56 6.91
C PHE A 64 -2.79 -5.42 8.31
N SER A 65 -2.31 -4.22 8.67
CA SER A 65 -1.79 -3.91 10.00
C SER A 65 -2.89 -3.95 11.07
N GLY A 66 -4.12 -3.49 10.79
CA GLY A 66 -5.25 -3.61 11.71
C GLY A 66 -5.64 -5.06 11.98
N LYS A 67 -5.53 -5.96 10.99
CA LYS A 67 -5.70 -7.40 11.21
C LYS A 67 -4.61 -7.97 12.09
N ARG A 68 -3.35 -7.57 11.88
CA ARG A 68 -2.23 -7.98 12.75
C ARG A 68 -2.35 -7.45 14.17
N GLU A 69 -2.75 -6.21 14.38
CA GLU A 69 -2.92 -5.68 15.74
C GLU A 69 -4.04 -6.41 16.50
N ILE A 70 -5.14 -6.75 15.81
CA ILE A 70 -6.21 -7.60 16.37
C ILE A 70 -5.68 -9.01 16.65
N GLU A 71 -4.91 -9.62 15.75
CA GLU A 71 -4.34 -10.96 15.96
C GLU A 71 -3.29 -10.99 17.07
N TRP A 72 -2.46 -9.96 17.19
CA TRP A 72 -1.47 -9.81 18.27
C TRP A 72 -2.15 -9.58 19.61
N LYS A 73 -3.17 -8.72 19.69
CA LYS A 73 -3.99 -8.55 20.91
C LYS A 73 -4.77 -9.80 21.28
N LYS A 74 -5.29 -10.54 20.29
CA LYS A 74 -6.00 -11.82 20.50
C LYS A 74 -5.05 -12.93 20.97
N SER A 75 -3.80 -12.93 20.50
CA SER A 75 -2.76 -13.84 20.97
C SER A 75 -2.23 -13.48 22.37
N LEU A 76 -2.26 -12.20 22.76
CA LEU A 76 -1.84 -11.74 24.09
C LEU A 76 -2.96 -11.86 25.14
N ALA A 77 -4.23 -11.89 24.72
CA ALA A 77 -5.38 -12.07 25.60
C ALA A 77 -5.71 -13.55 25.91
N MET A 78 -4.87 -14.49 25.48
CA MET A 78 -4.91 -15.92 25.87
C MET A 78 -3.67 -16.29 26.70
N ILE A 79 -3.39 -15.50 27.74
CA ILE A 79 -2.50 -15.87 28.84
C ILE A 79 -3.21 -15.55 30.14
#